data_AF-A0A926T8M8-F1
#
_entry.id   AF-A0A926T8M8-F1
#
_cell.length_a   1.000
_cell.length_b   1.000
_cell.length_c   1.000
_cell.angle_alpha   90.00
_cell.angle_beta   90.00
_cell.angle_gamma   90.00
#
_symmetry.space_group_name_H-M   'P 1'
#
loop_
_entity.id
_entity.type
_entity.pdbx_description
1 polymer ?
#
loop_
_entity_poly.entity_id
_entity_poly.type
_entity_poly.pdbx_seq_one_letter_code
_entity_poly.pdbx_strand_id
1 'polypeptide(L)'
;MLNFFKSFYHPATVILGMTLIVAPAAIAQQPQQIEQAAPQKSMTYGCFAGYPDDTFRGDQPVSRYEFAAGLSACLDQIRQLIESSPSQGVTKEDLTVPAAQLERSRQELDNLRDRLDTLDPESK
;
A
#
# COMPACT_ATOMS: atom_id res chain seq x y z
N MET A 1 -13.51 32.61 73.64
CA MET A 1 -12.31 32.96 74.46
C MET A 1 -11.08 32.64 73.62
N LEU A 2 -10.77 33.48 72.64
CA LEU A 2 -9.75 34.54 72.73
C LEU A 2 -8.36 33.97 73.03
N ASN A 3 -7.61 33.72 71.94
CA ASN A 3 -6.16 33.82 71.75
C ASN A 3 -5.80 32.92 70.52
N PHE A 4 -6.09 33.16 69.24
CA PHE A 4 -6.11 34.36 68.38
C PHE A 4 -5.00 35.38 68.66
N PHE A 5 -4.18 35.65 67.64
CA PHE A 5 -3.27 36.81 67.51
C PHE A 5 -1.85 36.79 68.12
N LYS A 6 -1.09 35.68 68.12
CA LYS A 6 0.37 35.88 68.32
C LYS A 6 1.38 34.99 67.62
N SER A 7 1.01 34.17 66.65
CA SER A 7 2.05 33.53 65.81
C SER A 7 1.65 33.41 64.35
N PHE A 8 0.95 34.43 63.86
CA PHE A 8 0.71 34.70 62.45
C PHE A 8 1.40 36.02 62.12
N TYR A 9 2.73 36.02 62.02
CA TYR A 9 3.54 37.07 61.39
C TYR A 9 5.02 36.58 61.35
N HIS A 10 5.31 35.57 60.52
CA HIS A 10 6.62 35.54 59.87
C HIS A 10 6.39 35.81 58.37
N PRO A 11 6.63 37.05 57.94
CA PRO A 11 6.28 37.53 56.60
C PRO A 11 7.43 37.27 55.64
N ALA A 12 7.30 36.20 54.84
CA ALA A 12 7.94 35.95 53.53
C ALA A 12 7.69 34.45 53.21
N THR A 13 6.46 33.98 53.02
CA THR A 13 5.63 34.27 51.85
C THR A 13 6.47 34.18 50.57
N VAL A 14 6.48 33.02 49.91
CA VAL A 14 6.19 32.78 48.47
C VAL A 14 6.43 31.27 48.23
N ILE A 15 5.55 30.43 48.78
CA ILE A 15 5.18 29.18 48.08
C ILE A 15 4.14 29.64 47.06
N LEU A 16 4.61 30.28 45.99
CA LEU A 16 3.83 30.56 44.80
C LEU A 16 4.80 30.69 43.61
N GLY A 17 5.38 29.55 43.25
CA GLY A 17 6.30 29.40 42.12
C GLY A 17 6.01 28.12 41.33
N MET A 18 4.76 27.66 41.32
CA MET A 18 4.27 26.73 40.30
C MET A 18 3.95 27.54 39.04
N THR A 19 4.98 27.93 38.29
CA THR A 19 4.82 28.40 36.90
C THR A 19 5.83 27.69 36.01
N LEU A 20 5.33 26.68 35.32
CA LEU A 20 5.85 26.15 34.06
C LEU A 20 6.07 27.31 33.08
N ILE A 21 7.32 27.64 32.76
CA ILE A 21 7.68 28.34 31.51
C ILE A 21 8.98 27.73 30.98
N VAL A 22 8.78 26.80 30.04
CA VAL A 22 9.55 26.56 28.80
C VAL A 22 10.97 27.16 28.77
N ALA A 23 11.98 26.29 28.80
CA ALA A 23 13.28 26.63 28.23
C ALA A 23 13.18 26.58 26.70
N PRO A 24 13.43 27.67 25.95
CA PRO A 24 13.63 27.59 24.52
C PRO A 24 15.13 27.49 24.20
N ALA A 25 15.42 26.81 23.09
CA ALA A 25 16.71 26.73 22.39
C ALA A 25 17.73 25.68 22.88
N ALA A 26 17.33 24.41 22.85
CA ALA A 26 18.15 23.39 22.20
C ALA A 26 17.44 22.99 20.90
N ILE A 27 17.66 23.74 19.82
CA ILE A 27 17.24 23.38 18.47
C ILE A 27 18.42 22.66 17.84
N ALA A 28 18.42 21.33 17.92
CA ALA A 28 19.07 20.44 16.97
C ALA A 28 18.33 19.10 17.05
N GLN A 29 17.45 18.88 16.06
CA GLN A 29 16.84 17.63 15.61
C GLN A 29 16.83 16.43 16.57
N GLN A 30 15.63 15.97 16.92
CA GLN A 30 15.20 14.70 16.33
C GLN A 30 13.68 14.73 16.10
N PRO A 31 13.23 14.90 14.83
CA PRO A 31 11.82 14.79 14.50
C PRO A 31 11.30 13.41 14.88
N GLN A 32 10.07 13.43 15.37
CA GLN A 32 9.24 12.29 15.74
C GLN A 32 9.50 11.13 14.76
N GLN A 33 9.88 9.97 15.29
CA GLN A 33 9.90 8.74 14.51
C GLN A 33 8.46 8.51 14.03
N ILE A 34 8.15 8.95 12.81
CA ILE A 34 7.16 8.26 12.00
C ILE A 34 7.84 6.93 11.70
N GLU A 35 7.64 5.99 12.62
CA GLU A 35 7.91 4.57 12.38
C GLU A 35 7.35 4.26 11.00
N GLN A 36 8.24 3.84 10.12
CA GLN A 36 8.06 3.91 8.68
C GLN A 36 6.98 2.93 8.22
N ALA A 37 5.72 3.31 8.36
CA ALA A 37 4.62 2.71 7.64
C ALA A 37 4.53 3.36 6.26
N ALA A 38 5.48 3.01 5.39
CA ALA A 38 5.14 2.91 3.98
C ALA A 38 5.25 1.42 3.66
N PRO A 39 4.12 0.67 3.60
CA PRO A 39 4.13 -0.48 2.73
C PRO A 39 4.40 0.07 1.34
N GLN A 40 5.64 0.00 0.84
CA GLN A 40 5.86 0.02 -0.61
C GLN A 40 5.35 -1.31 -1.15
N LYS A 41 4.03 -1.42 -1.17
CA LYS A 41 3.23 -2.47 -1.78
C LYS A 41 2.49 -1.86 -2.96
N SER A 42 3.24 -1.24 -3.88
CA SER A 42 2.65 -0.66 -5.09
C SER A 42 3.56 -0.61 -6.32
N MET A 43 4.60 -1.43 -6.41
CA MET A 43 5.20 -1.78 -7.70
C MET A 43 5.25 -3.29 -7.78
N THR A 44 4.24 -3.86 -8.40
CA THR A 44 3.96 -5.31 -8.46
C THR A 44 5.10 -6.16 -9.07
N TYR A 45 6.21 -5.55 -9.49
CA TYR A 45 7.46 -6.25 -9.79
C TYR A 45 8.61 -5.39 -9.23
N GLY A 46 9.21 -5.79 -8.11
CA GLY A 46 10.35 -5.11 -7.47
C GLY A 46 11.66 -5.25 -8.26
N CYS A 47 11.57 -5.07 -9.58
CA CYS A 47 12.62 -5.40 -10.53
C CYS A 47 13.62 -4.26 -10.75
N PHE A 48 13.30 -3.05 -10.29
CA PHE A 48 14.20 -1.90 -10.30
C PHE A 48 14.73 -1.64 -8.89
N ALA A 49 15.75 -2.41 -8.51
CA ALA A 49 16.51 -2.21 -7.28
C ALA A 49 17.67 -1.24 -7.53
N GLY A 50 17.36 0.02 -7.89
CA GLY A 50 18.35 1.11 -7.97
C GLY A 50 19.71 0.75 -8.59
N TYR A 51 20.78 1.30 -8.02
CA TYR A 51 22.17 0.90 -8.27
C TYR A 51 22.58 -0.26 -7.34
N PRO A 52 23.68 -0.99 -7.62
CA PRO A 52 24.15 -2.11 -6.78
C PRO A 52 24.49 -1.75 -5.32
N ASP A 53 24.59 -0.46 -5.01
CA ASP A 53 24.78 0.09 -3.66
C ASP A 53 23.44 0.39 -2.95
N ASP A 54 22.33 -0.15 -3.47
CA ASP A 54 20.95 0.09 -3.02
C ASP A 54 20.52 1.57 -3.04
N THR A 55 21.24 2.40 -3.80
CA THR A 55 20.90 3.83 -3.93
C THR A 55 20.09 4.12 -5.18
N PHE A 56 19.31 5.20 -5.14
CA PHE A 56 18.62 5.76 -6.30
C PHE A 56 19.18 7.16 -6.57
N ARG A 57 19.76 7.37 -7.75
CA ARG A 57 20.41 8.63 -8.15
C ARG A 57 19.52 9.40 -9.12
N GLY A 58 18.32 9.77 -8.67
CA GLY A 58 17.29 10.39 -9.51
C GLY A 58 17.59 11.81 -9.99
N ASP A 59 18.61 12.45 -9.42
CA ASP A 59 19.13 13.76 -9.82
C ASP A 59 20.14 13.67 -10.98
N GLN A 60 20.61 12.45 -11.31
CA GLN A 60 21.59 12.21 -12.36
C GLN A 60 20.90 11.67 -13.63
N PRO A 61 21.30 12.12 -14.84
CA PRO A 61 20.82 11.54 -16.07
C PRO A 61 21.35 10.11 -16.23
N VAL A 62 20.47 9.19 -16.62
CA VAL A 62 20.81 7.79 -16.88
C VAL A 62 21.33 7.62 -18.32
N SER A 63 22.44 6.91 -18.50
CA SER A 63 22.92 6.55 -19.83
C SER A 63 22.08 5.43 -20.45
N ARG A 64 22.09 5.32 -21.79
CA ARG A 64 21.39 4.22 -22.49
C ARG A 64 21.87 2.84 -22.04
N TYR A 65 23.15 2.70 -21.68
CA TYR A 65 23.72 1.43 -21.23
C TYR A 65 23.28 1.06 -19.82
N GLU A 66 23.24 2.02 -18.90
CA GLU A 66 22.74 1.80 -17.54
C GLU A 66 21.26 1.43 -17.54
N PHE A 67 20.48 2.09 -18.40
CA PHE A 67 19.08 1.72 -18.58
C PHE A 67 18.93 0.29 -19.14
N ALA A 68 19.73 -0.09 -20.15
CA ALA A 68 19.70 -1.43 -20.73
C ALA A 68 20.10 -2.51 -19.71
N ALA A 69 21.11 -2.24 -18.88
CA ALA A 69 21.54 -3.14 -17.81
C ALA A 69 20.43 -3.31 -16.75
N GLY A 70 19.81 -2.21 -16.30
CA GLY A 70 18.68 -2.26 -15.37
C GLY A 70 17.47 -3.00 -15.94
N LEU A 71 17.16 -2.79 -17.22
CA LEU A 71 16.07 -3.50 -17.90
C LEU A 71 16.37 -5.01 -18.05
N SER A 72 17.60 -5.37 -18.42
CA SER A 72 18.01 -6.78 -18.53
C SER A 72 17.85 -7.50 -17.19
N ALA A 73 18.35 -6.89 -16.11
CA ALA A 73 18.22 -7.44 -14.76
C ALA A 73 16.74 -7.58 -14.33
N CYS A 74 15.91 -6.59 -14.66
CA CYS A 74 14.47 -6.65 -14.39
C CYS A 74 13.81 -7.83 -15.13
N LEU A 75 14.14 -8.02 -16.41
CA LEU A 75 13.59 -9.12 -17.22
C LEU A 75 14.02 -10.50 -16.69
N ASP A 76 15.27 -10.63 -16.24
CA ASP A 76 15.76 -11.87 -15.62
C ASP A 76 15.01 -12.19 -14.32
N GLN A 77 14.73 -11.18 -13.48
CA GLN A 77 13.94 -11.35 -12.26
C GLN A 77 12.50 -11.78 -12.57
N ILE A 78 11.87 -11.17 -13.58
CA ILE A 78 10.52 -11.56 -14.02
C ILE A 78 10.51 -13.00 -14.51
N ARG A 79 11.51 -13.41 -15.30
CA ARG A 79 11.65 -14.79 -15.76
C ARG A 79 11.72 -15.77 -14.60
N GLN A 80 12.53 -15.48 -13.58
CA GLN A 80 12.62 -16.32 -12.39
C GLN A 80 11.30 -16.37 -11.60
N LEU A 81 10.56 -15.26 -11.51
CA LEU A 81 9.23 -15.26 -10.87
C LEU A 81 8.22 -16.13 -11.63
N ILE A 82 8.26 -16.13 -12.96
CA ILE A 82 7.43 -16.98 -13.80
C ILE A 82 7.84 -18.45 -13.68
N GLU A 83 9.14 -18.75 -13.65
CA GLU A 83 9.64 -20.13 -13.51
C GLU A 83 9.39 -20.70 -12.09
N SER A 84 9.50 -19.85 -11.05
CA SER A 84 9.26 -20.23 -9.65
C SER A 84 7.78 -20.27 -9.26
N SER A 85 6.92 -19.58 -10.00
CA SER A 85 5.48 -19.77 -9.99
C SER A 85 5.08 -20.59 -11.21
N PRO A 86 5.34 -21.91 -11.26
CA PRO A 86 4.63 -22.74 -12.20
C PRO A 86 3.16 -22.56 -11.84
N SER A 87 2.45 -21.75 -12.64
CA SER A 87 1.00 -21.77 -12.68
C SER A 87 0.63 -23.25 -12.67
N GLN A 88 -0.11 -23.70 -11.66
CA GLN A 88 -0.70 -25.03 -11.67
C GLN A 88 -1.27 -25.20 -13.08
N GLY A 89 -0.61 -26.03 -13.89
CA GLY A 89 -0.87 -26.07 -15.31
C GLY A 89 -2.35 -26.37 -15.47
N VAL A 90 -3.04 -25.65 -16.36
CA VAL A 90 -4.48 -25.84 -16.58
C VAL A 90 -4.75 -27.33 -16.77
N THR A 91 -5.44 -27.93 -15.80
CA THR A 91 -5.76 -29.35 -15.82
C THR A 91 -7.04 -29.59 -16.61
N LYS A 92 -7.31 -30.84 -17.01
CA LYS A 92 -8.58 -31.14 -17.70
C LYS A 92 -9.78 -30.89 -16.78
N GLU A 93 -9.54 -31.05 -15.48
CA GLU A 93 -10.49 -30.83 -14.40
C GLU A 93 -10.87 -29.34 -14.31
N ASP A 94 -9.91 -28.41 -14.50
CA ASP A 94 -10.17 -26.96 -14.52
C ASP A 94 -11.06 -26.52 -15.68
N LEU A 95 -11.11 -27.31 -16.77
CA LEU A 95 -11.95 -27.02 -17.94
C LEU A 95 -13.41 -27.42 -17.75
N THR A 96 -13.76 -28.13 -16.69
CA THR A 96 -15.14 -28.54 -16.41
C THR A 96 -16.03 -27.35 -16.08
N VAL A 97 -15.52 -26.37 -15.32
CA VAL A 97 -16.28 -25.17 -14.93
C VAL A 97 -16.57 -24.27 -16.14
N PRO A 98 -15.60 -23.91 -16.99
CA PRO A 98 -15.86 -23.18 -18.24
C PRO A 98 -16.80 -23.91 -19.19
N ALA A 99 -16.66 -25.23 -19.34
CA ALA A 99 -17.51 -26.03 -20.22
C ALA A 99 -18.98 -26.01 -19.77
N ALA A 100 -19.23 -26.20 -18.46
CA ALA A 100 -20.57 -26.11 -17.89
C ALA A 100 -21.17 -24.70 -18.06
N GLN A 101 -20.35 -23.66 -17.96
CA GLN A 101 -20.81 -22.29 -18.15
C GLN A 101 -21.22 -21.99 -19.60
N LEU A 102 -20.47 -22.51 -20.57
CA LEU A 102 -20.80 -22.38 -21.99
C LEU A 102 -22.15 -23.05 -22.30
N GLU A 103 -22.40 -24.21 -21.71
CA GLU A 103 -23.66 -24.94 -21.90
C GLU A 103 -24.86 -24.15 -21.35
N ARG A 104 -24.75 -23.58 -20.15
CA ARG A 104 -25.81 -22.73 -19.57
C ARG A 104 -26.07 -21.49 -20.43
N SER A 105 -25.02 -20.86 -20.93
CA SER A 105 -25.14 -19.68 -21.78
C SER A 105 -25.88 -19.99 -23.08
N ARG A 106 -25.60 -21.15 -23.71
CA ARG A 106 -26.32 -21.61 -24.89
C ARG A 106 -27.80 -21.84 -24.61
N GLN A 107 -28.13 -22.48 -23.49
CA GLN A 107 -29.52 -22.72 -23.09
C GLN A 107 -30.28 -21.41 -22.83
N GLU A 108 -29.62 -20.43 -22.23
CA GLU A 108 -30.23 -19.12 -22.00
C GLU A 108 -30.47 -18.37 -23.31
N LEU A 109 -29.53 -18.43 -24.26
CA LEU A 109 -29.71 -17.83 -25.59
C LEU A 109 -30.86 -18.47 -26.36
N ASP A 110 -31.04 -19.79 -26.26
CA ASP A 110 -32.14 -20.52 -26.89
C ASP A 110 -33.50 -20.08 -26.32
N ASN A 111 -33.60 -19.99 -24.99
CA ASN A 111 -34.80 -19.46 -24.33
C ASN A 111 -35.08 -18.00 -24.71
N LEU A 112 -34.05 -17.16 -24.76
CA LEU A 112 -34.21 -15.77 -25.22
C LEU A 112 -34.65 -15.70 -26.68
N ARG A 113 -34.17 -16.62 -27.53
CA ARG A 113 -34.59 -16.74 -28.94
C ARG A 113 -36.05 -17.14 -29.05
N ASP A 114 -36.48 -18.16 -28.32
CA ASP A 114 -37.89 -18.59 -28.29
C ASP A 114 -38.81 -17.46 -27.83
N ARG A 115 -38.41 -16.74 -26.78
CA ARG A 115 -39.16 -15.56 -26.29
C ARG A 115 -39.24 -14.48 -27.36
N LEU A 116 -38.14 -14.25 -28.09
CA LEU A 116 -38.14 -13.28 -29.19
C LEU A 116 -39.09 -13.71 -30.31
N ASP A 117 -39.08 -14.99 -30.70
CA ASP A 117 -39.99 -15.54 -31.73
C ASP A 117 -41.47 -15.46 -31.31
N THR A 118 -41.78 -15.61 -30.01
CA THR A 118 -43.16 -15.42 -29.51
C THR A 118 -43.62 -13.96 -29.50
N LEU A 119 -42.69 -13.02 -29.34
CA LEU A 119 -42.98 -11.59 -29.26
C LEU A 119 -42.98 -10.92 -30.65
N ASP A 120 -42.33 -11.53 -31.64
CA ASP A 120 -42.24 -11.02 -33.01
C ASP A 120 -42.76 -12.05 -34.04
N PRO A 121 -44.09 -12.31 -34.07
CA PRO A 121 -44.68 -13.23 -35.04
C PRO A 121 -44.66 -12.71 -36.48
N GLU A 122 -44.30 -11.44 -36.70
CA GLU A 122 -44.24 -10.81 -38.04
C GLU A 122 -42.88 -10.99 -38.73
N SER A 123 -41.86 -11.55 -38.06
CA SER A 123 -40.53 -11.76 -38.65
C SER A 123 -40.40 -13.02 -39.53
N LYS A 124 -41.51 -13.66 -39.93
CA LYS A 124 -41.50 -14.92 -40.70
C LYS A 124 -42.03 -14.76 -42.13
#